data_AF-T1WEV4-F1
#
_entry.id   AF-T1WEV4-F1
#
_cell.length_a   1.000
_cell.length_b   1.000
_cell.length_c   1.000
_cell.angle_alpha   90.00
_cell.angle_beta   90.00
_cell.angle_gamma   90.00
#
_symmetry.space_group_name_H-M   'P 1'
#
loop_
_entity.id
_entity.type
_entity.pdbx_description
1 polymer ?
#
loop_
_entity_poly.entity_id
_entity_poly.type
_entity_poly.pdbx_seq_one_letter_code
_entity_poly.pdbx_strand_id
1 'polypeptide(L)'
;KYLEERNIGFDVGVTKVPLVCQSCIFDLRVGDYRVRPDINMAYEACINAQDNNPQMGNYGAGTGASVGKILGADYAMKSGLGFYALQVDDVKVGAIVAVNAFGDIYDYDNGKMIAGILNENKDGFRSSEEELIKITQNNNLSFTSNNNIVTNTTIGAVITNAKFTKSQMGKIASMAHNGFARAIKPVHTTVDG
;
A
#
# COMPACT_ATOMS: atom_id res chain seq x y z
N LYS A 1 3.62 21.21 -11.85
CA LYS A 1 4.47 22.10 -11.02
C LYS A 1 5.93 21.65 -10.91
N TYR A 2 6.35 20.79 -9.96
CA TYR A 2 7.78 20.45 -9.78
C TYR A 2 8.51 20.03 -11.08
N LEU A 3 7.90 19.10 -11.83
CA LEU A 3 8.45 18.58 -13.10
C LEU A 3 8.41 19.62 -14.22
N GLU A 4 7.33 20.38 -14.30
CA GLU A 4 7.10 21.41 -15.32
C GLU A 4 8.08 22.57 -15.19
N GLU A 5 8.33 23.07 -13.97
CA GLU A 5 9.33 24.11 -13.69
C GLU A 5 10.76 23.68 -14.06
N ARG A 6 10.99 22.37 -14.18
CA ARG A 6 12.27 21.77 -14.58
C ARG A 6 12.28 21.31 -16.04
N ASN A 7 11.24 21.64 -16.80
CA ASN A 7 11.09 21.25 -18.21
C ASN A 7 11.18 19.72 -18.41
N ILE A 8 10.51 18.96 -17.55
CA ILE A 8 10.40 17.49 -17.59
C ILE A 8 8.94 17.10 -17.88
N GLY A 9 8.73 16.39 -18.99
CA GLY A 9 7.41 15.93 -19.41
C GLY A 9 7.38 15.49 -20.85
N PHE A 10 6.19 15.12 -21.34
CA PHE A 10 5.94 14.82 -22.73
C PHE A 10 5.90 16.12 -23.56
N ASP A 11 6.70 16.20 -24.61
CA ASP A 11 6.77 17.37 -25.48
C ASP A 11 5.52 17.46 -26.37
N VAL A 12 4.76 18.55 -26.22
CA VAL A 12 3.57 18.86 -27.03
C VAL A 12 3.83 19.99 -28.04
N GLY A 13 5.10 20.30 -28.32
CA GLY A 13 5.56 21.32 -29.27
C GLY A 13 5.66 22.74 -28.68
N VAL A 14 4.71 23.12 -27.83
CA VAL A 14 4.68 24.45 -27.18
C VAL A 14 5.19 24.45 -25.74
N THR A 15 5.13 23.29 -25.08
CA THR A 15 5.58 23.08 -23.71
C THR A 15 5.79 21.58 -23.49
N LYS A 16 6.22 21.20 -22.28
CA LYS A 16 6.22 19.81 -21.83
C LYS A 16 5.13 19.59 -20.78
N VAL A 17 4.35 18.51 -20.97
CA VAL A 17 3.27 18.10 -20.06
C VAL A 17 3.74 16.93 -19.20
N PRO A 18 3.90 17.10 -17.87
CA PRO A 18 4.23 15.99 -16.98
C PRO A 18 3.08 14.97 -16.89
N LEU A 19 3.39 13.69 -17.09
CA LEU A 19 2.43 12.59 -16.90
C LEU A 19 2.67 11.97 -15.53
N VAL A 20 1.82 12.29 -14.56
CA VAL A 20 1.96 11.85 -13.16
C VAL A 20 0.79 10.95 -12.78
N CYS A 21 1.04 9.64 -12.68
CA CYS A 21 0.07 8.69 -12.15
C CYS A 21 0.05 8.76 -10.61
N GLN A 22 -1.15 8.67 -10.03
CA GLN A 22 -1.35 8.77 -8.58
C GLN A 22 -2.34 7.71 -8.12
N SER A 23 -2.17 7.28 -6.86
CA SER A 23 -3.14 6.51 -6.09
C SER A 23 -3.05 6.97 -4.63
N CYS A 24 -3.97 6.52 -3.78
CA CYS A 24 -4.01 6.89 -2.37
C CYS A 24 -4.38 5.69 -1.50
N ILE A 25 -4.14 5.84 -0.20
CA ILE A 25 -4.67 4.94 0.83
C ILE A 25 -5.67 5.73 1.67
N PHE A 26 -6.65 5.05 2.26
CA PHE A 26 -7.50 5.65 3.27
C PHE A 26 -6.89 5.47 4.66
N ASP A 27 -6.37 6.56 5.23
CA ASP A 27 -5.65 6.57 6.51
C ASP A 27 -6.25 7.52 7.55
N LEU A 28 -7.41 8.12 7.27
CA LEU A 28 -8.06 9.13 8.11
C LEU A 28 -8.43 8.66 9.53
N ARG A 29 -8.35 7.35 9.80
CA ARG A 29 -8.56 6.75 11.13
C ARG A 29 -7.31 6.77 12.00
N VAL A 30 -6.16 7.18 11.45
CA VAL A 30 -4.88 7.28 12.16
C VAL A 30 -4.51 8.76 12.29
N GLY A 31 -4.40 9.24 13.53
CA GLY A 31 -4.09 10.64 13.80
C GLY A 31 -5.27 11.57 13.54
N ASP A 32 -5.00 12.79 13.04
CA ASP A 32 -6.01 13.81 12.78
C ASP A 32 -6.49 13.74 11.32
N TYR A 33 -7.74 13.31 11.12
CA TYR A 33 -8.37 13.18 9.80
C TYR A 33 -8.42 14.47 8.97
N ARG A 34 -8.21 15.63 9.61
CA ARG A 34 -8.21 16.93 8.92
C ARG A 34 -6.88 17.20 8.21
N VAL A 35 -5.81 16.51 8.61
CA VAL A 35 -4.47 16.63 8.03
C VAL A 35 -4.33 15.60 6.91
N ARG A 36 -4.18 16.07 5.67
CA ARG A 36 -4.11 15.23 4.48
C ARG A 36 -3.02 15.73 3.54
N PRO A 37 -2.41 14.88 2.69
CA PRO A 37 -1.43 15.32 1.72
C PRO A 37 -1.95 16.46 0.85
N ASP A 38 -1.15 17.53 0.75
CA ASP A 38 -1.43 18.68 -0.10
C ASP A 38 -0.36 18.85 -1.19
N ILE A 39 -0.53 19.89 -2.01
CA ILE A 39 0.41 20.19 -3.10
C ILE A 39 1.83 20.52 -2.61
N ASN A 40 1.96 21.13 -1.42
CA ASN A 40 3.26 21.48 -0.86
C ASN A 40 4.00 20.23 -0.41
N MET A 41 3.30 19.32 0.30
CA MET A 41 3.84 18.03 0.69
C MET A 41 4.28 17.20 -0.54
N ALA A 42 3.50 17.23 -1.62
CA ALA A 42 3.88 16.55 -2.86
C ALA A 42 5.11 17.19 -3.55
N TYR A 43 5.22 18.52 -3.52
CA TYR A 43 6.38 19.24 -4.06
C TYR A 43 7.65 18.91 -3.25
N GLU A 44 7.57 18.96 -1.93
CA GLU A 44 8.67 18.59 -1.02
C GLU A 44 9.06 17.12 -1.18
N ALA A 45 8.10 16.21 -1.35
CA ALA A 45 8.40 14.82 -1.66
C ALA A 45 9.20 14.66 -2.97
N CYS A 46 8.95 15.50 -3.98
CA CYS A 46 9.73 15.50 -5.22
C CYS A 46 11.16 16.01 -5.02
N ILE A 47 11.35 17.03 -4.15
CA ILE A 47 12.68 17.52 -3.78
C ILE A 47 13.44 16.41 -3.04
N ASN A 48 12.86 15.87 -1.97
CA ASN A 48 13.50 14.85 -1.12
C ASN A 48 13.85 13.57 -1.91
N ALA A 49 13.09 13.26 -2.97
CA ALA A 49 13.42 12.14 -3.85
C ALA A 49 14.78 12.29 -4.57
N GLN A 50 15.32 13.51 -4.71
CA GLN A 50 16.64 13.75 -5.30
C GLN A 50 17.79 13.37 -4.37
N ASP A 51 17.55 13.30 -3.06
CA ASP A 51 18.58 13.00 -2.05
C ASP A 51 19.00 11.53 -2.06
N ASN A 52 18.28 10.67 -2.80
CA ASN A 52 18.52 9.24 -2.91
C ASN A 52 18.67 8.54 -1.54
N ASN A 53 17.87 8.97 -0.56
CA ASN A 53 17.88 8.48 0.82
C ASN A 53 16.50 7.88 1.19
N PRO A 54 16.10 6.75 0.60
CA PRO A 54 14.77 6.20 0.80
C PRO A 54 14.57 5.70 2.24
N GLN A 55 13.39 5.99 2.80
CA GLN A 55 13.01 5.62 4.18
C GLN A 55 11.87 4.60 4.18
N MET A 56 11.87 3.69 5.16
CA MET A 56 10.81 2.69 5.37
C MET A 56 10.10 2.92 6.71
N GLY A 57 8.91 2.33 6.87
CA GLY A 57 8.07 2.47 8.06
C GLY A 57 7.12 3.66 7.93
N ASN A 58 7.11 4.53 8.94
CA ASN A 58 6.13 5.62 9.06
C ASN A 58 6.56 6.88 8.28
N TYR A 59 6.99 6.70 7.04
CA TYR A 59 7.40 7.78 6.14
C TYR A 59 6.48 7.88 4.93
N GLY A 60 6.28 9.11 4.44
CA GLY A 60 5.48 9.37 3.24
C GLY A 60 4.08 8.75 3.34
N ALA A 61 3.68 8.00 2.31
CA ALA A 61 2.39 7.30 2.29
C ALA A 61 2.24 6.21 3.39
N GLY A 62 3.34 5.77 4.02
CA GLY A 62 3.31 4.84 5.14
C GLY A 62 2.92 5.47 6.47
N THR A 63 2.89 6.80 6.57
CA THR A 63 2.69 7.53 7.84
C THR A 63 1.40 7.09 8.55
N GLY A 64 0.27 7.08 7.85
CA GLY A 64 -1.03 6.66 8.38
C GLY A 64 -1.42 5.20 8.10
N ALA A 65 -0.53 4.41 7.48
CA ALA A 65 -0.87 3.04 7.05
C ALA A 65 -1.06 2.08 8.25
N SER A 66 -2.05 1.17 8.14
CA SER A 66 -2.35 0.12 9.12
C SER A 66 -2.89 -1.17 8.46
N VAL A 67 -2.90 -2.29 9.19
CA VAL A 67 -3.33 -3.63 8.71
C VAL A 67 -4.21 -4.34 9.75
N GLY A 68 -4.86 -5.45 9.36
CA GLY A 68 -5.64 -6.30 10.27
C GLY A 68 -6.87 -5.61 10.85
N LYS A 69 -7.82 -5.23 9.99
CA LYS A 69 -8.87 -4.25 10.33
C LYS A 69 -10.27 -4.80 10.48
N ILE A 70 -10.46 -6.12 10.41
CA ILE A 70 -11.79 -6.74 10.48
C ILE A 70 -12.52 -6.44 11.81
N LEU A 71 -11.78 -6.23 12.91
CA LEU A 71 -12.33 -5.91 14.23
C LEU A 71 -12.34 -4.40 14.52
N GLY A 72 -12.05 -3.56 13.53
CA GLY A 72 -11.97 -2.11 13.68
C GLY A 72 -10.58 -1.60 14.07
N ALA A 73 -10.48 -0.28 14.25
CA ALA A 73 -9.20 0.42 14.42
C ALA A 73 -8.49 0.09 15.73
N ASP A 74 -9.22 -0.26 16.80
CA ASP A 74 -8.64 -0.54 18.12
C ASP A 74 -7.75 -1.79 18.15
N TYR A 75 -7.98 -2.71 17.20
CA TYR A 75 -7.22 -3.94 17.00
C TYR A 75 -6.30 -3.89 15.78
N ALA A 76 -6.36 -2.82 14.98
CA ALA A 76 -5.51 -2.69 13.82
C ALA A 76 -4.05 -2.44 14.26
N MET A 77 -3.11 -3.05 13.53
CA MET A 77 -1.68 -2.83 13.78
C MET A 77 -1.11 -1.76 12.84
N LYS A 78 -0.21 -0.93 13.37
CA LYS A 78 0.55 0.02 12.56
C LYS A 78 1.41 -0.73 11.54
N SER A 79 1.36 -0.30 10.30
CA SER A 79 2.22 -0.79 9.20
C SER A 79 3.04 0.38 8.63
N GLY A 80 3.35 0.38 7.34
CA GLY A 80 4.07 1.50 6.74
C GLY A 80 4.39 1.33 5.26
N LEU A 81 5.40 2.09 4.84
CA LEU A 81 6.04 2.02 3.55
C LEU A 81 7.19 1.02 3.62
N GLY A 82 7.24 0.07 2.69
CA GLY A 82 8.35 -0.86 2.54
C GLY A 82 8.90 -0.82 1.12
N PHE A 83 10.19 -1.08 0.96
CA PHE A 83 10.78 -1.33 -0.35
C PHE A 83 11.78 -2.48 -0.27
N TYR A 84 11.98 -3.14 -1.40
CA TYR A 84 12.97 -4.18 -1.57
C TYR A 84 13.46 -4.18 -3.00
N ALA A 85 14.74 -4.47 -3.23
CA ALA A 85 15.30 -4.57 -4.57
C ALA A 85 16.30 -5.72 -4.65
N LEU A 86 16.34 -6.34 -5.83
CA LEU A 86 17.25 -7.43 -6.14
C LEU A 86 17.82 -7.24 -7.55
N GLN A 87 18.96 -7.87 -7.79
CA GLN A 87 19.62 -7.90 -9.08
C GLN A 87 19.91 -9.35 -9.46
N VAL A 88 19.59 -9.71 -10.69
CA VAL A 88 19.94 -10.99 -11.32
C VAL A 88 20.66 -10.65 -12.62
N ASP A 89 21.94 -10.99 -12.70
CA ASP A 89 22.84 -10.55 -13.76
C ASP A 89 22.74 -9.02 -13.97
N ASP A 90 22.39 -8.57 -15.17
CA ASP A 90 22.22 -7.14 -15.50
C ASP A 90 20.83 -6.59 -15.16
N VAL A 91 19.87 -7.45 -14.80
CA VAL A 91 18.49 -7.05 -14.54
C VAL A 91 18.31 -6.68 -13.07
N LYS A 92 17.84 -5.46 -12.85
CA LYS A 92 17.47 -4.93 -11.54
C LYS A 92 15.95 -4.86 -11.44
N VAL A 93 15.41 -5.31 -10.31
CA VAL A 93 13.98 -5.18 -10.00
C VAL A 93 13.84 -4.66 -8.58
N GLY A 94 13.06 -3.61 -8.41
CA GLY A 94 12.69 -3.05 -7.12
C GLY A 94 11.17 -3.00 -6.97
N ALA A 95 10.69 -3.11 -5.75
CA ALA A 95 9.31 -2.86 -5.37
C ALA A 95 9.27 -1.87 -4.22
N ILE A 96 8.29 -0.98 -4.23
CA ILE A 96 7.93 -0.09 -3.12
C ILE A 96 6.43 -0.19 -2.89
N VAL A 97 6.02 -0.33 -1.62
CA VAL A 97 4.63 -0.63 -1.26
C VAL A 97 4.25 0.14 0.02
N ALA A 98 3.15 0.87 -0.02
CA ALA A 98 2.48 1.38 1.18
C ALA A 98 1.37 0.40 1.59
N VAL A 99 1.53 -0.22 2.75
CA VAL A 99 0.72 -1.37 3.15
C VAL A 99 -0.42 -0.94 4.06
N ASN A 100 -1.58 -0.58 3.50
CA ASN A 100 -2.78 -0.21 4.28
C ASN A 100 -3.89 -1.26 4.10
N ALA A 101 -3.53 -2.54 4.23
CA ALA A 101 -4.38 -3.69 3.92
C ALA A 101 -5.57 -3.87 4.87
N PHE A 102 -6.61 -4.53 4.38
CA PHE A 102 -7.69 -5.06 5.23
C PHE A 102 -7.21 -6.25 6.07
N GLY A 103 -6.53 -7.20 5.44
CA GLY A 103 -6.05 -8.43 6.05
C GLY A 103 -4.73 -8.30 6.82
N ASP A 104 -4.23 -9.45 7.24
CA ASP A 104 -2.98 -9.62 7.99
C ASP A 104 -1.80 -9.90 7.04
N ILE A 105 -0.60 -9.60 7.52
CA ILE A 105 0.66 -9.74 6.83
C ILE A 105 1.40 -10.99 7.31
N TYR A 106 1.82 -11.81 6.36
CA TYR A 106 2.52 -13.06 6.55
C TYR A 106 3.90 -13.00 5.91
N ASP A 107 4.88 -13.55 6.61
CA ASP A 107 6.17 -13.90 6.06
C ASP A 107 5.98 -14.95 4.95
N TYR A 108 6.45 -14.65 3.75
CA TYR A 108 6.19 -15.49 2.57
C TYR A 108 7.04 -16.78 2.56
N ASP A 109 8.14 -16.84 3.34
CA ASP A 109 9.06 -17.97 3.40
C ASP A 109 8.57 -19.03 4.40
N ASN A 110 8.15 -18.60 5.59
CA ASN A 110 7.76 -19.52 6.67
C ASN A 110 6.25 -19.50 7.00
N GLY A 111 5.48 -18.59 6.42
CA GLY A 111 4.03 -18.51 6.61
C GLY A 111 3.60 -17.97 7.97
N LYS A 112 4.51 -17.43 8.78
CA LYS A 112 4.18 -16.84 10.09
C LYS A 112 3.56 -15.46 9.89
N MET A 113 2.49 -15.16 10.64
CA MET A 113 1.96 -13.80 10.70
C MET A 113 2.96 -12.87 11.40
N ILE A 114 3.27 -11.73 10.76
CA ILE A 114 4.23 -10.73 11.25
C ILE A 114 3.58 -9.38 11.57
N ALA A 115 2.39 -9.11 11.03
CA ALA A 115 1.54 -7.99 11.41
C ALA A 115 0.09 -8.34 11.10
N GLY A 116 -0.87 -7.84 11.86
CA GLY A 116 -2.27 -8.20 11.65
C GLY A 116 -3.16 -7.68 12.76
N ILE A 117 -4.32 -8.31 12.93
CA ILE A 117 -5.23 -8.02 14.03
C ILE A 117 -4.51 -8.31 15.35
N LEU A 118 -4.44 -7.32 16.24
CA LEU A 118 -3.94 -7.50 17.59
C LEU A 118 -4.95 -8.31 18.42
N ASN A 119 -4.45 -9.14 19.34
CA ASN A 119 -5.31 -9.76 20.35
C ASN A 119 -5.78 -8.74 21.40
N GLU A 120 -6.64 -9.17 22.33
CA GLU A 120 -7.25 -8.33 23.37
C GLU A 120 -6.20 -7.66 24.26
N ASN A 121 -5.09 -8.35 24.53
CA ASN A 121 -3.98 -7.87 25.35
C ASN A 121 -2.96 -7.01 24.59
N LYS A 122 -3.09 -6.92 23.25
CA LYS A 122 -2.17 -6.22 22.34
C LYS A 122 -0.72 -6.72 22.40
N ASP A 123 -0.51 -7.98 22.75
CA ASP A 123 0.79 -8.64 22.84
C ASP A 123 0.96 -9.81 21.85
N GLY A 124 -0.06 -10.06 21.03
CA GLY A 124 -0.07 -11.09 20.01
C GLY A 124 -1.11 -10.82 18.92
N PHE A 125 -1.38 -11.84 18.10
CA PHE A 125 -2.24 -11.71 16.93
C PHE A 125 -3.46 -12.62 16.95
N ARG A 126 -4.51 -12.18 16.27
CA ARG A 126 -5.64 -12.98 15.78
C ARG A 126 -5.59 -13.04 14.25
N SER A 127 -6.32 -14.00 13.67
CA SER A 127 -6.40 -14.19 12.22
C SER A 127 -7.66 -13.57 11.61
N SER A 128 -7.47 -12.69 10.63
CA SER A 128 -8.55 -12.09 9.83
C SER A 128 -9.41 -13.14 9.15
N GLU A 129 -8.81 -14.23 8.66
CA GLU A 129 -9.54 -15.33 8.03
C GLU A 129 -10.42 -16.06 9.05
N GLU A 130 -9.90 -16.36 10.24
CA GLU A 130 -10.68 -17.00 11.30
C GLU A 130 -11.83 -16.11 11.77
N GLU A 131 -11.60 -14.81 11.90
CA GLU A 131 -12.66 -13.84 12.26
C GLU A 131 -13.73 -13.74 11.18
N LEU A 132 -13.34 -13.73 9.92
CA LEU A 132 -14.27 -13.74 8.79
C LEU A 132 -15.15 -15.00 8.84
N ILE A 133 -14.56 -16.17 9.09
CA ILE A 133 -15.30 -17.43 9.24
C ILE A 133 -16.31 -17.34 10.40
N LYS A 134 -15.88 -16.87 11.58
CA LYS A 134 -16.78 -16.72 12.75
C LYS A 134 -17.96 -15.79 12.45
N ILE A 135 -17.70 -14.66 11.79
CA ILE A 135 -18.76 -13.69 11.42
C ILE A 135 -19.77 -14.33 10.47
N THR A 136 -19.30 -15.06 9.45
CA THR A 136 -20.19 -15.73 8.48
C THR A 136 -21.03 -16.85 9.11
N GLN A 137 -20.45 -17.66 10.00
CA GLN A 137 -21.17 -18.75 10.68
C GLN A 137 -22.29 -18.25 11.61
N ASN A 138 -22.11 -17.08 12.21
CA ASN A 138 -23.10 -16.51 13.12
C ASN A 138 -24.26 -15.78 12.41
N ASN A 139 -24.37 -15.86 11.08
CA ASN A 139 -25.32 -15.10 10.24
C ASN A 139 -25.30 -13.58 10.48
N ASN A 140 -24.28 -13.07 11.16
CA ASN A 140 -24.03 -11.64 11.38
C ASN A 140 -23.27 -11.06 10.19
N LEU A 141 -23.72 -11.34 8.96
CA LEU A 141 -23.16 -10.83 7.69
C LEU A 141 -23.41 -9.32 7.48
N SER A 142 -23.57 -8.59 8.58
CA SER A 142 -23.60 -7.15 8.60
C SER A 142 -22.16 -6.60 8.57
N PHE A 143 -21.45 -6.82 7.45
CA PHE A 143 -20.33 -5.97 7.09
C PHE A 143 -20.80 -4.55 6.70
N THR A 144 -22.12 -4.34 6.63
CA THR A 144 -22.79 -3.17 6.07
C THR A 144 -23.71 -2.40 7.02
N SER A 145 -24.15 -2.94 8.18
CA SER A 145 -25.21 -2.28 8.99
C SER A 145 -24.70 -1.30 10.05
N ASN A 146 -23.46 -0.83 9.97
CA ASN A 146 -23.01 0.30 10.78
C ASN A 146 -22.03 1.19 10.00
N ASN A 147 -22.47 1.89 8.94
CA ASN A 147 -21.89 3.11 8.33
C ASN A 147 -20.35 3.30 8.24
N ASN A 148 -19.57 2.25 8.42
CA ASN A 148 -18.13 2.27 8.54
C ASN A 148 -17.59 1.52 7.34
N ILE A 149 -17.74 2.11 6.16
CA ILE A 149 -17.01 1.68 4.97
C ILE A 149 -15.52 1.77 5.34
N VAL A 150 -14.93 0.64 5.72
CA VAL A 150 -13.50 0.53 5.97
C VAL A 150 -12.88 0.35 4.61
N THR A 151 -12.55 1.45 3.93
CA THR A 151 -11.75 1.36 2.70
C THR A 151 -10.30 1.08 3.10
N ASN A 152 -9.73 0.07 2.47
CA ASN A 152 -8.35 -0.37 2.66
C ASN A 152 -7.66 -0.33 1.32
N THR A 153 -6.34 -0.22 1.29
CA THR A 153 -5.62 -0.16 0.01
C THR A 153 -4.17 -0.54 0.25
N THR A 154 -3.65 -1.48 -0.54
CA THR A 154 -2.21 -1.69 -0.62
C THR A 154 -1.75 -1.22 -1.98
N ILE A 155 -1.05 -0.09 -2.00
CA ILE A 155 -0.55 0.51 -3.25
C ILE A 155 0.94 0.25 -3.37
N GLY A 156 1.40 -0.05 -4.57
CA GLY A 156 2.82 -0.25 -4.82
C GLY A 156 3.22 -0.03 -6.26
N ALA A 157 4.53 0.05 -6.47
CA ALA A 157 5.16 0.15 -7.78
C ALA A 157 6.28 -0.88 -7.90
N VAL A 158 6.37 -1.50 -9.07
CA VAL A 158 7.51 -2.33 -9.47
C VAL A 158 8.34 -1.57 -10.51
N ILE A 159 9.64 -1.46 -10.27
CA ILE A 159 10.60 -0.71 -11.07
C ILE A 159 11.64 -1.69 -11.59
N THR A 160 12.00 -1.58 -12.88
CA THR A 160 13.04 -2.40 -13.48
C THR A 160 13.80 -1.64 -14.56
N ASN A 161 15.06 -2.01 -14.80
CA ASN A 161 15.86 -1.52 -15.93
C ASN A 161 15.67 -2.35 -17.21
N ALA A 162 14.97 -3.49 -17.13
CA ALA A 162 14.67 -4.31 -18.30
C ALA A 162 13.69 -3.60 -19.25
N LYS A 163 13.88 -3.81 -20.56
CA LYS A 163 13.07 -3.15 -21.60
C LYS A 163 11.82 -3.98 -21.89
N PHE A 164 10.66 -3.40 -21.63
CA PHE A 164 9.36 -4.00 -21.91
C PHE A 164 8.45 -3.02 -22.66
N THR A 165 7.53 -3.55 -23.46
CA THR A 165 6.44 -2.76 -24.05
C THR A 165 5.39 -2.38 -23.00
N LYS A 166 4.51 -1.43 -23.32
CA LYS A 166 3.40 -1.02 -22.43
C LYS A 166 2.50 -2.21 -22.04
N SER A 167 2.21 -3.11 -22.97
CA SER A 167 1.38 -4.30 -22.69
C SER A 167 2.11 -5.32 -21.81
N GLN A 168 3.41 -5.54 -22.04
CA GLN A 168 4.23 -6.40 -21.18
C GLN A 168 4.33 -5.84 -19.76
N MET A 169 4.56 -4.53 -19.60
CA MET A 169 4.55 -3.88 -18.27
C MET A 169 3.18 -4.00 -17.59
N GLY A 170 2.08 -3.88 -18.33
CA GLY A 170 0.75 -4.13 -17.78
C GLY A 170 0.57 -5.56 -17.25
N LYS A 171 1.12 -6.55 -17.97
CA LYS A 171 1.10 -7.94 -17.50
C LYS A 171 2.00 -8.16 -16.29
N ILE A 172 3.19 -7.57 -16.26
CA ILE A 172 4.10 -7.62 -15.10
C ILE A 172 3.42 -7.01 -13.87
N ALA A 173 2.81 -5.83 -14.01
CA ALA A 173 2.06 -5.20 -12.92
C ALA A 173 0.94 -6.11 -12.39
N SER A 174 0.13 -6.68 -13.29
CA SER A 174 -0.91 -7.65 -12.92
C SER A 174 -0.34 -8.89 -12.21
N MET A 175 0.79 -9.42 -12.65
CA MET A 175 1.43 -10.58 -12.02
C MET A 175 2.06 -10.25 -10.67
N ALA A 176 2.57 -9.03 -10.48
CA ALA A 176 3.18 -8.60 -9.23
C ALA A 176 2.19 -8.61 -8.05
N HIS A 177 0.88 -8.44 -8.32
CA HIS A 177 -0.17 -8.59 -7.32
C HIS A 177 -0.21 -10.00 -6.69
N ASN A 178 0.29 -11.04 -7.35
CA ASN A 178 0.45 -12.35 -6.73
C ASN A 178 1.41 -12.32 -5.53
N GLY A 179 2.34 -11.36 -5.49
CA GLY A 179 3.17 -11.10 -4.31
C GLY A 179 2.33 -10.67 -3.11
N PHE A 180 1.32 -9.83 -3.32
CA PHE A 180 0.37 -9.48 -2.26
C PHE A 180 -0.41 -10.70 -1.78
N ALA A 181 -0.93 -11.54 -2.67
CA ALA A 181 -1.65 -12.76 -2.29
C ALA A 181 -0.80 -13.74 -1.46
N ARG A 182 0.53 -13.72 -1.62
CA ARG A 182 1.45 -14.52 -0.80
C ARG A 182 1.72 -13.93 0.59
N ALA A 183 1.67 -12.60 0.71
CA ALA A 183 2.07 -11.89 1.91
C ALA A 183 0.88 -11.29 2.70
N ILE A 184 -0.31 -11.22 2.13
CA ILE A 184 -1.48 -10.54 2.71
C ILE A 184 -2.69 -11.47 2.66
N LYS A 185 -3.32 -11.73 3.81
CA LYS A 185 -4.51 -12.58 3.89
C LYS A 185 -5.57 -12.00 4.83
N PRO A 186 -6.82 -11.78 4.35
CA PRO A 186 -7.22 -11.77 2.95
C PRO A 186 -6.69 -10.52 2.20
N VAL A 187 -6.67 -10.58 0.87
CA VAL A 187 -6.31 -9.46 -0.02
C VAL A 187 -7.23 -9.43 -1.24
N HIS A 188 -7.30 -8.29 -1.93
CA HIS A 188 -8.20 -8.09 -3.08
C HIS A 188 -9.67 -8.31 -2.73
N THR A 189 -10.02 -7.99 -1.49
CA THR A 189 -11.41 -7.99 -1.04
C THR A 189 -12.17 -6.82 -1.65
N THR A 190 -13.50 -6.82 -1.58
CA THR A 190 -14.32 -5.69 -2.03
C THR A 190 -14.12 -4.40 -1.24
N VAL A 191 -13.41 -4.49 -0.10
CA VAL A 191 -13.04 -3.36 0.75
C VAL A 191 -11.58 -2.94 0.57
N ASP A 192 -10.82 -3.64 -0.27
CA ASP A 192 -9.50 -3.21 -0.74
C ASP A 192 -9.63 -2.44 -2.07
N GLY A 193 -8.86 -1.36 -2.22
CA GLY A 193 -8.71 -0.58 -3.44
C GLY A 193 -7.53 -0.98 -4.30
#